data_AF-A0A382C5P2-F1
#
_entry.id   AF-A0A382C5P2-F1
#
_cell.length_a   1.000
_cell.length_b   1.000
_cell.length_c   1.000
_cell.angle_alpha   90.00
_cell.angle_beta   90.00
_cell.angle_gamma   90.00
#
_symmetry.space_group_name_H-M   'P 1'
#
loop_
_entity.id
_entity.type
_entity.pdbx_description
1 polymer ?
#
loop_
_entity_poly.entity_id
_entity_poly.type
_entity_poly.pdbx_seq_one_letter_code
_entity_poly.pdbx_strand_id
1 'polypeptide(L)'
;MTKFFKKNIELLKNHSSFAKHLTEPLPSSIEVQSTPSGNNTIRLNNILIHSMYDPVKEGQTFAKKITAGSQVCLYGFGLGYHIDSILEKIGSTGFLLTIELSTDLLLAAMVLRNQSKVLLNDRFHIIYGLNEEIVSNEISNYMGKMENKKTNGLEVHFHSPSFKCIPKSFPKLTNSLEILLMERRFPAVLGDIEKE
;
A
#
# COMPACT_ATOMS: atom_id res chain seq x y z
N MET A 1 8.49 -18.22 -15.41
CA MET A 1 7.94 -16.88 -15.13
C MET A 1 6.46 -17.01 -14.81
N THR A 2 5.96 -16.45 -13.71
CA THR A 2 4.54 -16.62 -13.36
C THR A 2 3.62 -15.86 -14.33
N LYS A 3 2.39 -16.35 -14.53
CA LYS A 3 1.41 -15.72 -15.44
C LYS A 3 1.08 -14.29 -15.04
N PHE A 4 1.04 -14.00 -13.73
CA PHE A 4 0.69 -12.67 -13.21
C PHE A 4 1.85 -11.68 -13.34
N PHE A 5 3.08 -12.10 -13.02
CA PHE A 5 4.23 -11.21 -12.98
C PHE A 5 4.42 -10.41 -14.27
N LYS A 6 4.49 -11.08 -15.43
CA LYS A 6 4.74 -10.39 -16.72
C LYS A 6 3.71 -9.29 -16.98
N LYS A 7 2.42 -9.61 -16.81
CA LYS A 7 1.33 -8.67 -17.05
C LYS A 7 1.32 -7.53 -16.02
N ASN A 8 1.51 -7.86 -14.75
CA ASN A 8 1.50 -6.87 -13.69
C ASN A 8 2.67 -5.88 -13.83
N ILE A 9 3.87 -6.36 -14.17
CA ILE A 9 5.04 -5.49 -14.39
C ILE A 9 4.85 -4.56 -15.58
N GLU A 10 4.21 -5.02 -16.65
CA GLU A 10 3.87 -4.17 -17.79
C GLU A 10 2.97 -3.01 -17.38
N LEU A 11 1.94 -3.28 -16.59
CA LEU A 11 1.02 -2.24 -16.08
C LEU A 11 1.67 -1.34 -15.03
N LEU A 12 2.51 -1.90 -14.15
CA LEU A 12 3.16 -1.16 -13.06
C LEU A 12 4.08 -0.04 -13.56
N LYS A 13 4.63 -0.18 -14.78
CA LYS A 13 5.46 0.86 -15.43
C LYS A 13 4.72 2.18 -15.67
N ASN A 14 3.39 2.18 -15.67
CA ASN A 14 2.59 3.39 -15.89
C ASN A 14 2.41 4.24 -14.62
N HIS A 15 2.86 3.76 -13.46
CA HIS A 15 2.68 4.48 -12.19
C HIS A 15 3.91 5.31 -11.82
N SER A 16 4.99 4.70 -11.32
CA SER A 16 6.18 5.48 -10.95
C SER A 16 7.18 5.60 -12.11
N SER A 17 7.76 6.80 -12.25
CA SER A 17 8.76 7.15 -13.28
C SER A 17 10.02 6.30 -13.20
N PHE A 18 10.30 5.72 -12.03
CA PHE A 18 11.49 4.91 -11.77
C PHE A 18 11.11 3.46 -11.47
N ALA A 19 10.47 2.84 -12.45
CA ALA A 19 10.22 1.41 -12.46
C ALA A 19 11.54 0.64 -12.41
N LYS A 20 11.87 0.09 -11.24
CA LYS A 20 12.99 -0.85 -11.14
C LYS A 20 12.66 -2.16 -11.82
N HIS A 21 13.71 -2.87 -12.22
CA HIS A 21 13.64 -4.27 -12.57
C HIS A 21 13.33 -5.08 -11.30
N LEU A 22 12.05 -5.17 -10.95
CA LEU A 22 11.55 -6.32 -10.19
C LEU A 22 11.85 -7.55 -11.05
N THR A 23 12.45 -8.57 -10.46
CA THR A 23 12.86 -9.78 -11.16
C THR A 23 12.40 -10.99 -10.38
N GLU A 24 12.04 -12.04 -11.10
CA GLU A 24 11.82 -13.36 -10.52
C GLU A 24 13.15 -14.13 -10.45
N PRO A 25 13.29 -15.10 -9.53
CA PRO A 25 12.28 -15.61 -8.59
C PRO A 25 12.07 -14.70 -7.36
N LEU A 26 11.08 -15.03 -6.52
CA LEU A 26 10.94 -14.38 -5.21
C LEU A 26 12.21 -14.60 -4.38
N PRO A 27 12.69 -13.59 -3.63
CA PRO A 27 13.84 -13.74 -2.76
C PRO A 27 13.52 -14.72 -1.62
N SER A 28 14.58 -15.36 -1.08
CA SER A 28 14.45 -16.30 0.04
C SER A 28 13.94 -15.67 1.34
N SER A 29 13.94 -14.34 1.43
CA SER A 29 13.34 -13.57 2.52
C SER A 29 11.81 -13.70 2.58
N ILE A 30 11.18 -14.21 1.50
CA ILE A 30 9.73 -14.35 1.36
C ILE A 30 9.31 -15.80 1.50
N GLU A 31 8.52 -16.09 2.53
CA GLU A 31 7.86 -17.36 2.72
C GLU A 31 6.39 -17.25 2.30
N VAL A 32 6.01 -17.93 1.22
CA VAL A 32 4.63 -17.94 0.74
C VAL A 32 3.80 -18.95 1.51
N GLN A 33 2.62 -18.54 1.98
CA GLN A 33 1.70 -19.39 2.75
C GLN A 33 0.30 -19.32 2.14
N SER A 34 -0.25 -20.47 1.77
CA SER A 34 -1.65 -20.56 1.35
C SER A 34 -2.57 -20.54 2.57
N THR A 35 -3.68 -19.82 2.46
CA THR A 35 -4.68 -19.69 3.54
C THR A 35 -5.88 -20.60 3.28
N PRO A 36 -6.67 -20.97 4.31
CA PRO A 36 -7.92 -21.71 4.13
C PRO A 36 -8.92 -21.03 3.18
N SER A 37 -8.86 -19.70 3.04
CA SER A 37 -9.69 -18.94 2.09
C SER A 37 -9.31 -19.13 0.61
N GLY A 38 -8.23 -19.87 0.31
CA GLY A 38 -7.71 -20.08 -1.04
C GLY A 38 -6.79 -18.97 -1.56
N ASN A 39 -6.62 -17.88 -0.80
CA ASN A 39 -5.69 -16.80 -1.11
C ASN A 39 -4.32 -17.03 -0.44
N ASN A 40 -3.27 -16.39 -0.95
CA ASN A 40 -1.94 -16.46 -0.35
C ASN A 40 -1.71 -15.28 0.61
N THR A 41 -0.99 -15.54 1.69
CA THR A 41 -0.26 -14.53 2.46
C THR A 41 1.24 -14.82 2.36
N ILE A 42 2.06 -13.94 2.91
CA ILE A 42 3.51 -14.13 2.98
C ILE A 42 4.02 -13.76 4.38
N ARG A 43 5.16 -14.34 4.74
CA ARG A 43 6.07 -13.75 5.72
C ARG A 43 7.26 -13.13 5.02
N LEU A 44 7.61 -11.92 5.42
CA LEU A 44 8.86 -11.26 5.03
C LEU A 44 9.67 -11.02 6.30
N ASN A 45 10.84 -11.65 6.43
CA ASN A 45 11.70 -11.53 7.63
C ASN A 45 10.90 -11.74 8.94
N ASN A 46 10.14 -12.83 9.01
CA ASN A 46 9.25 -13.22 10.11
C ASN A 46 8.03 -12.32 10.35
N ILE A 47 7.84 -11.24 9.59
CA ILE A 47 6.66 -10.38 9.67
C ILE A 47 5.58 -10.99 8.77
N LEU A 48 4.46 -11.40 9.37
CA LEU A 48 3.27 -11.82 8.63
C LEU A 48 2.62 -10.59 8.00
N ILE A 49 2.46 -10.60 6.67
CA ILE A 49 2.00 -9.42 5.92
C ILE A 49 0.49 -9.31 5.87
N HIS A 50 -0.21 -10.43 5.75
CA HIS A 50 -1.67 -10.48 5.76
C HIS A 50 -2.18 -11.67 6.59
N SER A 51 -3.45 -11.65 6.94
CA SER A 51 -4.13 -12.72 7.67
C SER A 51 -3.83 -14.12 7.10
N MET A 52 -3.47 -15.05 7.99
CA MET A 52 -3.31 -16.48 7.69
C MET A 52 -4.63 -17.21 7.45
N TYR A 53 -5.76 -16.58 7.76
CA TYR A 53 -7.09 -17.17 7.64
C TYR A 53 -7.79 -16.70 6.37
N ASP A 54 -7.93 -15.38 6.23
CA ASP A 54 -8.64 -14.72 5.13
C ASP A 54 -8.09 -13.30 4.93
N PRO A 55 -7.12 -13.13 4.01
CA PRO A 55 -6.50 -11.83 3.75
C PRO A 55 -7.44 -10.88 2.98
N VAL A 56 -8.44 -11.40 2.27
CA VAL A 56 -9.46 -10.58 1.59
C VAL A 56 -10.36 -9.91 2.62
N LYS A 57 -10.86 -10.69 3.59
CA LYS A 57 -11.70 -10.16 4.69
C LYS A 57 -10.95 -9.18 5.58
N GLU A 58 -9.66 -9.40 5.80
CA GLU A 58 -8.78 -8.41 6.44
C GLU A 58 -8.75 -7.10 5.66
N GLY A 59 -8.53 -7.16 4.34
CA GLY A 59 -8.52 -5.98 3.47
C GLY A 59 -9.84 -5.21 3.46
N GLN A 60 -10.97 -5.92 3.44
CA GLN A 60 -12.30 -5.32 3.58
C GLN A 60 -12.48 -4.62 4.93
N THR A 61 -12.01 -5.26 6.00
CA THR A 61 -12.06 -4.68 7.36
C THR A 61 -11.19 -3.43 7.46
N PHE A 62 -10.02 -3.41 6.83
CA PHE A 62 -9.17 -2.23 6.73
C PHE A 62 -9.92 -1.05 6.08
N ALA A 63 -10.58 -1.29 4.94
CA ALA A 63 -11.28 -0.26 4.19
C ALA A 63 -12.49 0.36 4.92
N LYS A 64 -13.05 -0.31 5.94
CA LYS A 64 -14.16 0.26 6.74
C LYS A 64 -13.80 1.57 7.43
N LYS A 65 -12.51 1.82 7.68
CA LYS A 65 -12.00 3.02 8.35
C LYS A 65 -11.88 4.24 7.41
N ILE A 66 -12.17 4.07 6.13
CA ILE A 66 -11.97 5.08 5.10
C ILE A 66 -13.28 5.77 4.78
N THR A 67 -13.25 7.10 4.66
CA THR A 67 -14.43 7.87 4.29
C THR A 67 -14.74 7.68 2.81
N ALA A 68 -16.03 7.53 2.46
CA ALA A 68 -16.42 7.50 1.06
C ALA A 68 -16.07 8.84 0.38
N GLY A 69 -15.61 8.81 -0.86
CA GLY A 69 -15.26 10.01 -1.63
C GLY A 69 -13.97 10.73 -1.23
N SER A 70 -13.20 10.21 -0.26
CA SER A 70 -11.93 10.84 0.15
C SER A 70 -10.79 10.57 -0.84
N GLN A 71 -9.79 11.46 -0.83
CA GLN A 71 -8.49 11.17 -1.42
C GLN A 71 -7.68 10.44 -0.36
N VAL A 72 -7.17 9.25 -0.68
CA VAL A 72 -6.46 8.42 0.28
C VAL A 72 -5.00 8.30 -0.13
N CYS A 73 -4.10 8.69 0.77
CA CYS A 73 -2.70 8.30 0.72
C CYS A 73 -2.51 7.10 1.65
N LEU A 74 -2.03 6.00 1.12
CA LEU A 74 -1.83 4.76 1.85
C LEU A 74 -0.36 4.38 1.83
N TYR A 75 0.27 4.27 3.00
CA TYR A 75 1.52 3.54 3.08
C TYR A 75 1.26 2.02 3.18
N GLY A 76 1.86 1.28 2.27
CA GLY A 76 1.88 -0.17 2.24
C GLY A 76 0.90 -0.77 1.24
N PHE A 77 1.44 -1.32 0.15
CA PHE A 77 0.66 -2.11 -0.81
C PHE A 77 0.48 -3.55 -0.30
N GLY A 78 1.50 -4.10 0.38
CA GLY A 78 1.47 -5.48 0.86
C GLY A 78 1.31 -6.44 -0.31
N LEU A 79 0.32 -7.35 -0.24
CA LEU A 79 -0.08 -8.15 -1.39
C LEU A 79 -1.20 -7.52 -2.21
N GLY A 80 -1.81 -6.42 -1.75
CA GLY A 80 -2.84 -5.65 -2.46
C GLY A 80 -4.29 -5.98 -2.11
N TYR A 81 -4.57 -6.71 -1.02
CA TYR A 81 -5.94 -7.14 -0.68
C TYR A 81 -6.85 -6.01 -0.21
N HIS A 82 -6.31 -5.04 0.54
CA HIS A 82 -7.06 -3.85 0.96
C HIS A 82 -7.31 -2.90 -0.21
N ILE A 83 -6.42 -2.84 -1.21
CA ILE A 83 -6.50 -1.87 -2.30
C ILE A 83 -7.84 -1.95 -3.07
N ASP A 84 -8.29 -3.16 -3.40
CA ASP A 84 -9.60 -3.38 -4.05
C ASP A 84 -10.74 -2.79 -3.22
N SER A 85 -10.74 -3.07 -1.90
CA SER A 85 -11.80 -2.64 -0.98
C SER A 85 -11.77 -1.13 -0.75
N ILE A 86 -10.58 -0.52 -0.74
CA ILE A 86 -10.43 0.93 -0.61
C ILE A 86 -10.96 1.63 -1.86
N LEU A 87 -10.59 1.15 -3.06
CA LEU A 87 -11.06 1.73 -4.33
C LEU A 87 -12.58 1.68 -4.47
N GLU A 88 -13.20 0.61 -3.98
CA GLU A 88 -14.67 0.50 -3.88
C GLU A 88 -15.22 1.52 -2.88
N LYS A 89 -14.66 1.57 -1.67
CA LYS A 89 -15.13 2.45 -0.59
C LYS A 89 -15.07 3.93 -0.95
N ILE A 90 -13.98 4.39 -1.57
CA ILE A 90 -13.81 5.80 -1.92
C ILE A 90 -14.67 6.22 -3.14
N GLY A 91 -15.23 5.27 -3.90
CA GLY A 91 -16.16 5.56 -4.99
C GLY A 91 -15.56 6.38 -6.14
N SER A 92 -16.41 6.88 -7.05
CA SER A 92 -15.97 7.56 -8.27
C SER A 92 -15.29 8.91 -8.05
N THR A 93 -15.54 9.57 -6.93
CA THR A 93 -14.96 10.88 -6.57
C THR A 93 -13.64 10.76 -5.84
N GLY A 94 -13.34 9.58 -5.27
CA GLY A 94 -12.12 9.30 -4.54
C GLY A 94 -10.95 8.90 -5.41
N PHE A 95 -9.75 9.11 -4.90
CA PHE A 95 -8.49 8.68 -5.50
C PHE A 95 -7.63 7.99 -4.45
N LEU A 96 -6.90 6.93 -4.84
CA LEU A 96 -5.99 6.21 -3.97
C LEU A 96 -4.56 6.31 -4.48
N LEU A 97 -3.73 7.02 -3.72
CA LEU A 97 -2.27 6.96 -3.83
C LEU A 97 -1.75 5.92 -2.85
N THR A 98 -1.00 4.94 -3.32
CA THR A 98 -0.31 3.95 -2.46
C THR A 98 1.20 4.11 -2.57
N ILE A 99 1.90 3.94 -1.47
CA ILE A 99 3.37 3.97 -1.40
C ILE A 99 3.84 2.60 -0.93
N GLU A 100 4.73 1.95 -1.67
CA GLU A 100 5.36 0.70 -1.25
C GLU A 100 6.86 0.77 -1.53
N LEU A 101 7.65 0.89 -0.46
CA LEU A 101 9.10 1.05 -0.55
C LEU A 101 9.82 -0.30 -0.48
N SER A 102 9.16 -1.35 0.03
CA SER A 102 9.72 -2.69 0.03
C SER A 102 9.59 -3.33 -1.35
N THR A 103 10.71 -3.43 -2.07
CA THR A 103 10.74 -4.13 -3.36
C THR A 103 10.37 -5.60 -3.25
N ASP A 104 10.68 -6.24 -2.13
CA ASP A 104 10.34 -7.64 -1.86
C ASP A 104 8.82 -7.81 -1.74
N LEU A 105 8.13 -6.94 -0.99
CA LEU A 105 6.67 -6.96 -0.90
C LEU A 105 6.02 -6.66 -2.23
N LEU A 106 6.51 -5.63 -2.94
CA LEU A 106 5.97 -5.26 -4.24
C LEU A 106 6.14 -6.39 -5.26
N LEU A 107 7.32 -7.03 -5.30
CA LEU A 107 7.56 -8.20 -6.14
C LEU A 107 6.59 -9.32 -5.80
N ALA A 108 6.40 -9.66 -4.53
CA ALA A 108 5.45 -10.69 -4.11
C ALA A 108 4.02 -10.38 -4.55
N ALA A 109 3.59 -9.13 -4.43
CA ALA A 109 2.28 -8.71 -4.94
C ALA A 109 2.15 -8.93 -6.46
N MET A 110 3.19 -8.61 -7.23
CA MET A 110 3.18 -8.76 -8.68
C MET A 110 3.26 -10.22 -9.13
N VAL A 111 3.87 -11.11 -8.34
CA VAL A 111 4.02 -12.54 -8.64
C VAL A 111 2.77 -13.34 -8.22
N LEU A 112 2.24 -13.09 -7.02
CA LEU A 112 1.29 -13.98 -6.37
C LEU A 112 -0.19 -13.67 -6.68
N ARG A 113 -0.51 -12.45 -7.13
CA ARG A 113 -1.89 -12.04 -7.43
C ARG A 113 -2.00 -11.33 -8.77
N ASN A 114 -3.14 -11.48 -9.44
CA ASN A 114 -3.46 -10.64 -10.59
C ASN A 114 -3.82 -9.23 -10.11
N GLN A 115 -2.98 -8.24 -10.42
CA GLN A 115 -3.18 -6.85 -10.00
C GLN A 115 -3.80 -6.00 -11.11
N SER A 116 -4.16 -6.60 -12.27
CA SER A 116 -4.57 -5.84 -13.46
C SER A 116 -5.72 -4.88 -13.19
N LYS A 117 -6.72 -5.30 -12.39
CA LYS A 117 -7.88 -4.46 -12.08
C LYS A 117 -7.49 -3.19 -11.32
N VAL A 118 -6.52 -3.29 -10.42
CA VAL A 118 -6.01 -2.18 -9.62
C VAL A 118 -5.10 -1.29 -10.47
N LEU A 119 -4.14 -1.87 -11.17
CA LEU A 119 -3.14 -1.13 -11.95
C LEU A 119 -3.72 -0.45 -13.22
N LEU A 120 -4.88 -0.90 -13.70
CA LEU A 120 -5.61 -0.24 -14.79
C LEU A 120 -6.64 0.79 -14.30
N ASN A 121 -6.79 0.99 -12.99
CA ASN A 121 -7.77 1.91 -12.46
C ASN A 121 -7.23 3.34 -12.49
N ASP A 122 -7.88 4.23 -13.24
CA ASP A 122 -7.47 5.64 -13.37
C ASP A 122 -7.54 6.43 -12.04
N ARG A 123 -8.22 5.88 -11.02
CA ARG A 123 -8.29 6.45 -9.67
C ARG A 123 -7.23 5.88 -8.73
N PHE A 124 -6.30 5.09 -9.25
CA PHE A 124 -5.24 4.46 -8.48
C PHE A 124 -3.87 4.92 -8.97
N HIS A 125 -2.98 5.18 -8.02
CA HIS A 125 -1.57 5.37 -8.30
C HIS A 125 -0.69 4.68 -7.26
N ILE A 126 0.42 4.10 -7.69
CA ILE A 126 1.43 3.54 -6.78
C ILE A 126 2.80 4.17 -7.00
N ILE A 127 3.39 4.67 -5.91
CA ILE A 127 4.77 5.14 -5.88
C ILE A 127 5.63 4.05 -5.26
N TYR A 128 6.73 3.72 -5.95
CA TYR A 128 7.73 2.77 -5.51
C TYR A 128 9.09 3.15 -6.11
N GLY A 129 10.18 2.68 -5.51
CA GLY A 129 11.53 2.98 -5.99
C GLY A 129 12.58 2.53 -5.00
N LEU A 130 13.85 2.87 -5.21
CA LEU A 130 14.91 2.73 -4.18
C LEU A 130 15.69 4.03 -3.93
N ASN A 131 15.37 5.12 -4.63
CA ASN A 131 15.98 6.41 -4.39
C ASN A 131 15.00 7.25 -3.57
N GLU A 132 15.38 7.55 -2.34
CA GLU A 132 14.54 8.28 -1.39
C GLU A 132 14.16 9.68 -1.87
N GLU A 133 15.09 10.42 -2.47
CA GLU A 133 14.84 11.78 -2.96
C GLU A 133 13.81 11.79 -4.09
N ILE A 134 13.99 10.91 -5.07
CA ILE A 134 13.07 10.74 -6.19
C ILE A 134 11.67 10.36 -5.70
N VAL A 135 11.60 9.34 -4.84
CA VAL A 135 10.31 8.87 -4.30
C VAL A 135 9.64 9.95 -3.45
N SER A 136 10.40 10.68 -2.63
CA SER A 136 9.89 11.80 -1.82
C SER A 136 9.30 12.91 -2.69
N ASN A 137 9.98 13.25 -3.80
CA ASN A 137 9.49 14.23 -4.76
C ASN A 137 8.21 13.76 -5.45
N GLU A 138 8.13 12.49 -5.86
CA GLU A 138 6.90 11.92 -6.42
C GLU A 138 5.74 11.96 -5.41
N ILE A 139 5.99 11.58 -4.15
CA ILE A 139 4.98 11.64 -3.08
C ILE A 139 4.47 13.07 -2.93
N SER A 140 5.37 14.04 -2.80
CA SER A 140 5.03 15.46 -2.62
C SER A 140 4.18 15.98 -3.80
N ASN A 141 4.57 15.63 -5.02
CA ASN A 141 3.83 16.02 -6.23
C ASN A 141 2.41 15.45 -6.28
N TYR A 142 2.23 14.17 -5.92
CA TYR A 142 0.91 13.56 -5.90
C TYR A 142 0.05 14.09 -4.74
N MET A 143 0.63 14.27 -3.55
CA MET A 143 -0.06 14.83 -2.39
C MET A 143 -0.59 16.24 -2.70
N GLY A 144 0.24 17.13 -3.27
CA GLY A 144 -0.21 18.46 -3.69
C GLY A 144 -1.33 18.44 -4.73
N LYS A 145 -1.35 17.47 -5.66
CA LYS A 145 -2.46 17.30 -6.62
C LYS A 145 -3.74 16.82 -5.94
N MET A 146 -3.64 16.01 -4.90
CA MET A 146 -4.78 15.47 -4.16
C MET A 146 -5.44 16.51 -3.26
N GLU A 147 -4.66 17.36 -2.59
CA GLU A 147 -5.16 18.43 -1.72
C GLU A 147 -5.98 19.48 -2.49
N ASN A 148 -5.65 19.73 -3.75
CA ASN A 148 -6.32 20.72 -4.59
C ASN A 148 -7.69 20.28 -5.14
N LYS A 149 -8.17 19.07 -4.81
CA LYS A 149 -9.46 18.55 -5.28
C LYS A 149 -10.59 18.87 -4.30
N LYS A 150 -11.74 19.29 -4.82
CA LYS A 150 -13.00 19.47 -4.04
C LYS A 150 -13.61 18.10 -3.68
N THR A 151 -13.01 17.40 -2.73
CA THR A 151 -13.40 16.06 -2.27
C THR A 151 -13.58 16.02 -0.74
N ASN A 152 -13.97 14.88 -0.17
CA ASN A 152 -14.21 14.70 1.28
C ASN A 152 -12.92 14.75 2.16
N GLY A 153 -11.91 15.50 1.74
CA GLY A 153 -10.61 15.62 2.39
C GLY A 153 -9.58 14.56 1.96
N LEU A 154 -8.34 14.79 2.40
CA LEU A 154 -7.21 13.90 2.23
C LEU A 154 -7.01 13.07 3.51
N GLU A 155 -6.94 11.74 3.37
CA GLU A 155 -6.70 10.81 4.48
C GLU A 155 -5.39 10.04 4.29
N VAL A 156 -4.57 9.95 5.34
CA VAL A 156 -3.30 9.20 5.32
C VAL A 156 -3.36 7.90 6.14
N HIS A 157 -3.46 6.74 5.52
CA HIS A 157 -3.57 5.44 6.20
C HIS A 157 -2.28 4.61 6.12
N PHE A 158 -2.11 3.68 7.06
CA PHE A 158 -0.92 2.83 7.16
C PHE A 158 -1.30 1.36 7.27
N HIS A 159 -0.84 0.55 6.32
CA HIS A 159 -0.85 -0.91 6.45
C HIS A 159 0.32 -1.32 7.36
N SER A 160 0.02 -1.61 8.63
CA SER A 160 1.05 -1.80 9.67
C SER A 160 2.10 -2.87 9.34
N PRO A 161 1.76 -4.04 8.76
CA PRO A 161 2.78 -5.02 8.37
C PRO A 161 3.75 -4.48 7.31
N SER A 162 3.25 -3.84 6.25
CA SER A 162 4.11 -3.19 5.24
C SER A 162 4.96 -2.08 5.86
N PHE A 163 4.40 -1.29 6.78
CA PHE A 163 5.12 -0.23 7.49
C PHE A 163 6.34 -0.75 8.27
N LYS A 164 6.28 -1.98 8.79
CA LYS A 164 7.44 -2.59 9.48
C LYS A 164 8.51 -3.09 8.51
N CYS A 165 8.24 -3.08 7.21
CA CYS A 165 9.12 -3.59 6.17
C CYS A 165 9.80 -2.48 5.35
N ILE A 166 9.76 -1.21 5.79
CA ILE A 166 10.46 -0.13 5.09
C ILE A 166 11.96 -0.46 5.02
N PRO A 167 12.59 -0.42 3.82
CA PRO A 167 14.02 -0.62 3.72
C PRO A 167 14.80 0.49 4.44
N LYS A 168 15.91 0.12 5.09
CA LYS A 168 16.81 1.06 5.78
C LYS A 168 17.41 2.15 4.86
N SER A 169 17.31 1.99 3.55
CA SER A 169 17.71 2.99 2.55
C SER A 169 16.77 4.19 2.46
N PHE A 170 15.67 4.22 3.22
CA PHE A 170 14.71 5.32 3.27
C PHE A 170 14.60 5.96 4.67
N PRO A 171 15.70 6.43 5.28
CA PRO A 171 15.68 6.93 6.65
C PRO A 171 14.81 8.19 6.83
N LYS A 172 14.85 9.14 5.90
CA LYS A 172 14.09 10.40 6.02
C LYS A 172 12.59 10.13 5.86
N LEU A 173 12.21 9.36 4.85
CA LEU A 173 10.81 8.97 4.63
C LEU A 173 10.29 8.13 5.79
N THR A 174 11.09 7.21 6.34
CA THR A 174 10.69 6.44 7.52
C THR A 174 10.37 7.38 8.67
N ASN A 175 11.27 8.32 9.01
CA ASN A 175 11.05 9.29 10.08
C ASN A 175 9.80 10.15 9.84
N SER A 176 9.61 10.67 8.63
CA SER A 176 8.42 11.48 8.29
C SER A 176 7.12 10.68 8.43
N LEU A 177 7.11 9.43 7.98
CA LEU A 177 5.94 8.57 8.08
C LEU A 177 5.66 8.14 9.52
N GLU A 178 6.68 7.94 10.35
CA GLU A 178 6.54 7.68 11.78
C GLU A 178 5.92 8.86 12.52
N ILE A 179 6.36 10.08 12.23
CA ILE A 179 5.78 11.31 12.80
C ILE A 179 4.29 11.40 12.44
N LEU A 180 3.94 11.23 11.16
CA LEU A 180 2.54 11.23 10.71
C LEU A 180 1.70 10.13 11.38
N LEU A 181 2.28 8.94 11.56
CA LEU A 181 1.60 7.85 12.26
C LEU A 181 1.37 8.19 13.75
N MET A 182 2.33 8.83 14.41
CA MET A 182 2.22 9.27 15.80
C MET A 182 1.16 10.36 15.95
N GLU A 183 1.21 11.42 15.14
CA GLU A 183 0.22 12.51 15.14
C GLU A 183 -1.22 12.00 14.98
N ARG A 184 -1.43 10.95 14.19
CA ARG A 184 -2.75 10.32 14.05
C ARG A 184 -3.17 9.48 15.26
N ARG A 185 -2.24 8.93 16.03
CA ARG A 185 -2.53 8.15 17.24
C ARG A 185 -2.89 9.05 18.42
N PHE A 186 -2.29 10.24 18.51
CA PHE A 186 -2.52 11.16 19.63
C PHE A 186 -4.00 11.49 19.87
N PRO A 187 -4.79 11.92 18.86
CA PRO A 187 -6.22 12.20 19.05
C PRO A 187 -7.04 10.96 19.43
N ALA A 188 -6.67 9.78 18.92
CA ALA A 188 -7.39 8.54 19.26
C ALA A 188 -7.19 8.16 20.72
N VAL A 189 -5.97 8.28 21.24
CA VAL A 189 -5.65 7.98 22.65
C VAL A 189 -6.32 8.99 23.58
N LEU A 190 -6.28 10.29 23.27
CA LEU A 190 -6.88 11.32 24.12
C LEU A 190 -8.41 11.33 24.07
N GLY A 191 -9.01 11.07 22.89
CA GLY A 191 -10.46 11.00 22.74
C GLY A 191 -11.11 9.78 23.41
N ASP A 192 -10.32 8.75 23.75
CA ASP A 192 -10.75 7.64 24.58
C ASP A 192 -10.65 7.96 26.09
N ILE A 193 -9.70 8.82 26.49
CA ILE A 193 -9.53 9.29 27.88
C ILE A 193 -10.64 10.27 28.29
N GLU A 194 -11.17 11.09 27.37
CA GLU A 194 -12.28 12.02 27.65
C GLU A 194 -13.65 11.34 27.79
N LYS A 195 -13.75 10.03 27.55
CA LYS A 195 -14.99 9.25 27.64
C LYS A 195 -15.10 8.34 28.87
N GLU A 196 -14.11 8.39 29.77
CA GLU A 196 -14.14 7.76 31.10
C GLU A 196 -14.49 8.79 32.19
#